data_AF-A0A147KAD4-F1
#
_entry.id   AF-A0A147KAD4-F1
#
_cell.length_a   1.000
_cell.length_b   1.000
_cell.length_c   1.000
_cell.angle_alpha   90.00
_cell.angle_beta   90.00
_cell.angle_gamma   90.00
#
_symmetry.space_group_name_H-M   'P 1'
#
loop_
_entity.id
_entity.type
_entity.pdbx_description
1 polymer ?
#
loop_
_entity_poly.entity_id
_entity_poly.type
_entity_poly.pdbx_seq_one_letter_code
_entity_poly.pdbx_strand_id
1 'polypeptide(L)'
;MNKKIEAILWSIALPGFAQLLNKEFLKGFLFVILEFIINVNSHFNRAIMLSFLGDIDKAFEVLDFGWILFYPCLYFFAMWDAYRSVLQQLKEEIAYQFIPFVSCAYFVTVGVMFSPRVQLFHYHLGPIFTPMLFVIPGASIGLFTQFLLSRRK
;
A
#
# COMPACT_ATOMS: atom_id res chain seq x y z
N MET A 1 -15.28 18.05 5.70
CA MET A 1 -14.58 16.76 5.86
C MET A 1 -13.27 16.86 5.11
N ASN A 2 -12.14 16.46 5.71
CA ASN A 2 -10.82 16.66 5.10
C ASN A 2 -10.67 15.70 3.90
N LYS A 3 -11.01 16.16 2.69
CA LYS A 3 -11.06 15.36 1.44
C LYS A 3 -9.79 14.55 1.18
N LYS A 4 -8.65 15.04 1.67
CA LYS A 4 -7.35 14.36 1.59
C LYS A 4 -7.33 13.06 2.41
N ILE A 5 -7.83 13.13 3.64
CA ILE A 5 -7.94 11.97 4.55
C ILE A 5 -8.97 10.99 3.99
N GLU A 6 -10.10 11.49 3.49
CA GLU A 6 -11.12 10.67 2.85
C GLU A 6 -10.56 9.87 1.67
N ALA A 7 -9.80 10.52 0.78
CA ALA A 7 -9.15 9.84 -0.33
C ALA A 7 -8.17 8.75 0.13
N ILE A 8 -7.34 9.04 1.14
CA ILE A 8 -6.40 8.05 1.69
C ILE A 8 -7.16 6.86 2.29
N LEU A 9 -8.19 7.09 3.11
CA LEU A 9 -8.94 6.02 3.78
C LEU A 9 -9.68 5.13 2.77
N TRP A 10 -10.28 5.72 1.73
CA TRP A 10 -10.93 4.92 0.67
C TRP A 10 -9.92 4.15 -0.18
N SER A 11 -8.76 4.72 -0.48
CA SER A 11 -7.67 3.98 -1.14
C SER A 11 -7.12 2.86 -0.26
N ILE A 12 -7.13 3.02 1.07
CA ILE A 12 -6.71 1.95 2.00
C ILE A 12 -7.69 0.78 1.96
N ALA A 13 -8.99 1.09 1.95
CA ALA A 13 -10.04 0.08 1.90
C ALA A 13 -10.03 -0.68 0.58
N LEU A 14 -9.89 0.04 -0.55
CA LEU A 14 -9.79 -0.58 -1.87
C LEU A 14 -9.16 0.39 -2.90
N PRO A 15 -8.00 0.06 -3.48
CA PRO A 15 -7.38 0.83 -4.56
C PRO A 15 -8.35 1.13 -5.72
N GLY A 16 -8.53 2.41 -6.04
CA GLY A 16 -9.44 2.86 -7.10
C GLY A 16 -10.76 3.47 -6.60
N PHE A 17 -11.19 3.21 -5.37
CA PHE A 17 -12.45 3.79 -4.85
C PHE A 17 -12.38 5.32 -4.74
N ALA A 18 -11.27 5.86 -4.26
CA ALA A 18 -11.09 7.31 -4.18
C ALA A 18 -11.13 7.97 -5.58
N GLN A 19 -10.57 7.32 -6.61
CA GLN A 19 -10.66 7.78 -8.00
C GLN A 19 -12.11 7.75 -8.51
N LEU A 20 -12.87 6.70 -8.21
CA LEU A 20 -14.29 6.62 -8.58
C LEU A 20 -15.10 7.73 -7.92
N LEU A 21 -14.87 8.00 -6.62
CA LEU A 21 -15.51 9.11 -5.89
C LEU A 21 -15.14 10.48 -6.48
N ASN A 22 -13.91 10.61 -7.01
CA ASN A 22 -13.44 11.80 -7.70
C ASN A 22 -13.87 11.90 -9.18
N LYS A 23 -14.74 11.00 -9.66
CA LYS A 23 -15.20 10.90 -11.06
C LYS A 23 -14.10 10.59 -12.08
N GLU A 24 -12.96 10.08 -11.64
CA GLU A 24 -11.87 9.59 -12.49
C GLU A 24 -12.11 8.13 -12.90
N PHE A 25 -13.24 7.87 -13.57
CA PHE A 25 -13.76 6.52 -13.79
C PHE A 25 -12.77 5.57 -14.48
N LEU A 26 -12.06 6.04 -15.51
CA LEU A 26 -11.10 5.20 -16.25
C LEU A 26 -9.99 4.66 -15.33
N LYS A 27 -9.38 5.53 -14.52
CA LYS A 27 -8.35 5.13 -13.56
C LYS A 27 -8.94 4.30 -12.42
N GLY A 28 -10.10 4.71 -11.91
CA GLY A 28 -10.79 4.01 -10.82
C GLY A 28 -11.12 2.58 -11.18
N PHE A 29 -11.74 2.34 -12.34
CA PHE A 29 -12.01 0.99 -12.83
C PHE A 29 -10.72 0.19 -13.09
N LEU A 30 -9.69 0.82 -13.66
CA LEU A 30 -8.40 0.16 -13.87
C LEU A 30 -7.80 -0.34 -12.55
N PHE A 31 -7.73 0.52 -11.52
CA PHE A 31 -7.18 0.14 -10.22
C PHE A 31 -8.01 -0.93 -9.51
N VAL A 32 -9.34 -0.82 -9.55
CA VAL A 32 -10.23 -1.84 -8.98
C VAL A 32 -10.02 -3.19 -9.68
N ILE A 33 -9.97 -3.22 -11.01
CA ILE A 33 -9.76 -4.47 -11.76
C ILE A 33 -8.39 -5.08 -11.43
N LEU A 34 -7.33 -4.27 -11.42
CA LEU A 34 -5.98 -4.73 -11.06
C LEU A 34 -5.91 -5.24 -9.62
N GLU A 35 -6.58 -4.56 -8.69
CA GLU A 35 -6.70 -4.99 -7.29
C GLU A 35 -7.33 -6.38 -7.21
N PHE A 36 -8.45 -6.60 -7.90
CA PHE A 36 -9.11 -7.92 -7.93
C PHE A 36 -8.23 -8.98 -8.61
N ILE A 37 -7.59 -8.67 -9.73
CA ILE A 37 -6.70 -9.61 -10.43
C ILE A 37 -5.56 -10.04 -9.49
N ILE A 38 -4.86 -9.08 -8.89
CA ILE A 38 -3.74 -9.40 -7.99
C ILE A 38 -4.27 -10.15 -6.77
N ASN A 39 -5.35 -9.71 -6.14
CA ASN A 39 -5.90 -10.34 -4.94
C ASN A 39 -6.28 -11.82 -5.18
N VAL A 40 -6.96 -12.10 -6.29
CA VAL A 40 -7.39 -13.46 -6.65
C VAL A 40 -6.19 -14.34 -6.99
N ASN A 41 -5.28 -13.87 -7.85
CA ASN A 41 -4.14 -14.67 -8.27
C ASN A 41 -3.08 -14.86 -7.17
N SER A 42 -2.98 -13.92 -6.23
CA SER A 42 -2.10 -14.05 -5.06
C SER A 42 -2.74 -14.81 -3.90
N HIS A 43 -4.05 -15.08 -3.95
CA HIS A 43 -4.84 -15.54 -2.80
C HIS A 43 -4.72 -14.62 -1.57
N PHE A 44 -4.54 -13.31 -1.79
CA PHE A 44 -4.21 -12.35 -0.73
C PHE A 44 -5.24 -12.32 0.40
N ASN A 45 -6.54 -12.22 0.09
CA ASN A 45 -7.59 -12.22 1.11
C ASN A 45 -7.62 -13.50 1.94
N ARG A 46 -7.27 -14.65 1.34
CA ARG A 46 -7.21 -15.93 2.06
C ARG A 46 -6.00 -15.96 2.99
N ALA A 47 -4.84 -15.48 2.54
CA ALA A 47 -3.64 -15.34 3.36
C ALA A 47 -3.85 -14.35 4.52
N ILE A 48 -4.56 -13.23 4.29
CA ILE A 48 -4.98 -12.29 5.34
C ILE A 48 -5.82 -13.02 6.39
N MET A 49 -6.89 -13.71 5.97
CA MET A 49 -7.77 -14.43 6.87
C MET A 49 -7.01 -15.46 7.72
N LEU A 50 -6.15 -16.28 7.11
CA LEU A 50 -5.32 -17.26 7.82
C LEU A 50 -4.34 -16.59 8.80
N SER A 51 -3.74 -15.46 8.40
CA SER A 51 -2.85 -14.70 9.28
C SER A 51 -3.58 -14.18 10.52
N PHE A 52 -4.81 -13.67 10.37
CA PHE A 52 -5.64 -13.24 11.50
C PHE A 52 -6.13 -14.39 12.39
N LEU A 53 -6.27 -15.60 11.84
CA LEU A 53 -6.58 -16.81 12.62
C LEU A 53 -5.34 -17.41 13.33
N GLY A 54 -4.14 -16.87 13.07
CA GLY A 54 -2.88 -17.38 13.62
C GLY A 54 -2.28 -18.56 12.84
N ASP A 55 -2.92 -19.00 11.75
CA ASP A 55 -2.45 -20.09 10.88
C ASP A 55 -1.38 -19.57 9.89
N ILE A 56 -0.24 -19.13 10.42
CA ILE A 56 0.82 -18.45 9.64
C ILE A 56 1.45 -19.37 8.58
N ASP A 57 1.67 -20.64 8.90
CA ASP A 57 2.25 -21.60 7.95
C ASP A 57 1.34 -21.78 6.73
N LYS A 58 0.03 -21.95 6.95
CA LYS A 58 -0.95 -22.03 5.85
C LYS A 58 -1.06 -20.71 5.08
N ALA A 59 -0.85 -19.58 5.74
CA ALA A 59 -0.82 -18.28 5.08
C ALA A 59 0.36 -18.19 4.10
N PHE A 60 1.52 -18.75 4.43
CA PHE A 60 2.64 -18.88 3.51
C PHE A 60 2.37 -19.86 2.37
N GLU A 61 1.74 -21.01 2.67
CA GLU A 61 1.44 -22.03 1.65
C GLU A 61 0.45 -21.54 0.58
N VAL A 62 -0.56 -20.76 0.98
CA VAL A 62 -1.61 -20.31 0.05
C VAL A 62 -1.20 -19.07 -0.74
N LEU A 63 -0.30 -18.23 -0.21
CA LEU A 63 0.03 -16.95 -0.81
C LEU A 63 0.98 -17.15 -1.99
N ASP A 64 0.57 -16.71 -3.17
CA ASP A 64 1.47 -16.68 -4.33
C ASP A 64 2.37 -15.43 -4.27
N PHE A 65 3.66 -15.67 -4.03
CA PHE A 65 4.67 -14.62 -3.92
C PHE A 65 4.94 -13.89 -5.24
N GLY A 66 4.75 -14.54 -6.38
CA GLY A 66 4.92 -13.91 -7.69
C GLY A 66 3.89 -12.82 -7.93
N TRP A 67 2.63 -13.10 -7.57
CA TRP A 67 1.54 -12.14 -7.71
C TRP A 67 1.53 -11.08 -6.61
N ILE A 68 1.78 -11.45 -5.34
CA ILE A 68 1.68 -10.48 -4.24
C ILE A 68 2.75 -9.39 -4.30
N LEU A 69 3.90 -9.63 -4.94
CA LEU A 69 4.95 -8.63 -5.10
C LEU A 69 4.52 -7.44 -5.98
N PHE A 70 3.49 -7.57 -6.80
CA PHE A 70 2.90 -6.43 -7.54
C PHE A 70 2.03 -5.54 -6.65
N TYR A 71 1.54 -6.06 -5.52
CA TYR A 71 0.56 -5.39 -4.68
C TYR A 71 1.07 -4.10 -4.03
N PRO A 72 2.27 -4.04 -3.39
CA PRO A 72 2.72 -2.81 -2.74
C PRO A 72 2.82 -1.63 -3.71
N CYS A 73 3.38 -1.87 -4.89
CA CYS A 73 3.50 -0.84 -5.92
C CYS A 73 2.15 -0.33 -6.39
N LEU A 74 1.22 -1.24 -6.73
CA LEU A 74 -0.13 -0.85 -7.15
C LEU A 74 -0.85 -0.06 -6.05
N TYR A 75 -0.81 -0.57 -4.82
CA TYR A 75 -1.52 -0.03 -3.68
C TYR A 75 -1.10 1.40 -3.34
N PHE A 76 0.20 1.64 -3.13
CA PHE A 76 0.69 2.98 -2.79
C PHE A 76 0.64 3.95 -3.98
N PHE A 77 0.76 3.46 -5.21
CA PHE A 77 0.59 4.30 -6.39
C PHE A 77 -0.86 4.77 -6.55
N ALA A 78 -1.85 3.88 -6.41
CA ALA A 78 -3.26 4.24 -6.45
C ALA A 78 -3.62 5.22 -5.32
N MET A 79 -3.06 5.04 -4.13
CA MET A 79 -3.24 5.96 -3.00
C MET A 79 -2.64 7.34 -3.28
N TRP A 80 -1.43 7.39 -3.84
CA TRP A 80 -0.78 8.64 -4.23
C TRP A 80 -1.55 9.38 -5.34
N ASP A 81 -2.00 8.66 -6.38
CA ASP A 81 -2.75 9.24 -7.49
C ASP A 81 -4.05 9.88 -6.98
N ALA A 82 -4.80 9.19 -6.12
CA ALA A 82 -6.00 9.75 -5.49
C ALA A 82 -5.69 10.99 -4.65
N TYR A 83 -4.64 10.94 -3.83
CA TYR A 83 -4.20 12.07 -3.01
C TYR A 83 -3.79 13.28 -3.88
N ARG A 84 -3.05 13.04 -4.97
CA ARG A 84 -2.68 14.07 -5.94
C ARG A 84 -3.90 14.69 -6.61
N SER A 85 -4.87 13.88 -7.05
CA SER A 85 -6.09 14.38 -7.69
C SER A 85 -6.87 15.31 -6.74
N VAL A 86 -6.98 14.96 -5.46
CA VAL A 86 -7.62 15.83 -4.46
C VAL A 86 -6.85 17.15 -4.27
N LEU A 87 -5.52 17.12 -4.22
CA LEU A 87 -4.73 18.35 -4.10
C LEU A 87 -4.89 19.27 -5.31
N GLN A 88 -4.94 18.71 -6.51
CA GLN A 88 -5.23 19.48 -7.73
C GLN A 88 -6.61 20.15 -7.68
N GLN A 89 -7.64 19.43 -7.22
CA GLN A 89 -8.98 20.01 -7.04
C GLN A 89 -9.00 21.13 -5.98
N LEU A 90 -8.19 21.01 -4.93
CA LEU A 90 -8.05 22.01 -3.88
C LEU A 90 -7.10 23.17 -4.27
N LYS A 91 -6.45 23.09 -5.44
CA LYS A 91 -5.41 24.03 -5.89
C LYS A 91 -4.27 24.17 -4.88
N GLU A 92 -3.93 23.07 -4.22
CA GLU A 92 -2.82 23.00 -3.28
C GLU A 92 -1.62 22.30 -3.92
N GLU A 93 -0.43 22.85 -3.70
CA GLU A 93 0.81 22.24 -4.14
C GLU A 93 1.65 21.80 -2.94
N ILE A 94 1.88 20.49 -2.84
CA ILE A 94 2.79 19.92 -1.85
C ILE A 94 4.00 19.39 -2.60
N ALA A 95 5.15 20.03 -2.40
CA ALA A 95 6.40 19.60 -2.99
C ALA A 95 6.72 18.15 -2.57
N TYR A 96 7.18 17.35 -3.53
CA TYR A 96 7.66 15.99 -3.29
C TYR A 96 6.65 15.04 -2.61
N GLN A 97 5.35 15.30 -2.75
CA GLN A 97 4.28 14.50 -2.12
C GLN A 97 4.27 13.01 -2.47
N PHE A 98 4.94 12.60 -3.55
CA PHE A 98 5.04 11.19 -3.97
C PHE A 98 6.05 10.39 -3.12
N ILE A 99 7.01 11.05 -2.48
CA ILE A 99 8.14 10.38 -1.80
C ILE A 99 7.68 9.45 -0.68
N PRO A 100 6.75 9.84 0.22
CA PRO A 100 6.26 8.93 1.25
C PRO A 100 5.65 7.64 0.67
N PHE A 101 4.84 7.75 -0.37
CA PHE A 101 4.17 6.61 -1.00
C PHE A 101 5.16 5.68 -1.71
N VAL A 102 6.11 6.23 -2.47
CA VAL A 102 7.16 5.46 -3.15
C VAL A 102 8.06 4.77 -2.13
N SER A 103 8.42 5.45 -1.04
CA SER A 103 9.20 4.85 0.04
C SER A 103 8.45 3.68 0.68
N CYS A 104 7.17 3.84 1.03
CA CYS A 104 6.34 2.75 1.51
C CYS A 104 6.29 1.58 0.51
N ALA A 105 6.10 1.82 -0.79
CA ALA A 105 6.08 0.76 -1.79
C ALA A 105 7.37 -0.09 -1.79
N TYR A 106 8.54 0.54 -1.70
CA TYR A 106 9.81 -0.18 -1.63
C TYR A 106 9.98 -0.94 -0.31
N PHE A 107 9.73 -0.30 0.82
CA PHE A 107 9.90 -0.94 2.12
C PHE A 107 8.93 -2.11 2.30
N VAL A 108 7.67 -1.96 1.89
CA VAL A 108 6.69 -3.04 1.97
C VAL A 108 7.05 -4.18 1.02
N THR A 109 7.54 -3.90 -0.19
CA THR A 109 8.07 -4.94 -1.10
C THR A 109 9.21 -5.72 -0.45
N VAL A 110 10.15 -5.04 0.19
CA VAL A 110 11.22 -5.67 0.98
C VAL A 110 10.61 -6.50 2.13
N GLY A 111 9.62 -5.97 2.84
CA GLY A 111 8.91 -6.67 3.90
C GLY A 111 8.25 -7.98 3.42
N VAL A 112 7.66 -7.99 2.23
CA VAL A 112 7.13 -9.21 1.59
C VAL A 112 8.26 -10.21 1.33
N MET A 113 9.35 -9.77 0.69
CA MET A 113 10.49 -10.64 0.34
C MET A 113 11.18 -11.25 1.57
N PHE A 114 11.28 -10.49 2.66
CA PHE A 114 11.90 -10.94 3.90
C PHE A 114 10.94 -11.68 4.83
N SER A 115 9.63 -11.62 4.59
CA SER A 115 8.62 -12.22 5.48
C SER A 115 8.86 -13.69 5.85
N PRO A 116 9.39 -14.59 4.98
CA PRO A 116 9.66 -15.98 5.37
C PRO A 116 10.80 -16.11 6.39
N ARG A 117 11.70 -15.13 6.48
CA ARG A 117 12.90 -15.16 7.34
C ARG A 117 12.79 -14.28 8.58
N VAL A 118 11.86 -13.33 8.61
CA VAL A 118 11.70 -12.43 9.74
C VAL A 118 10.96 -13.15 10.87
N GLN A 119 11.66 -13.30 11.99
CA GLN A 119 11.10 -13.77 13.25
C GLN A 119 11.20 -12.64 14.27
N LEU A 120 10.07 -12.27 14.87
CA LEU A 120 10.02 -11.31 15.96
C LEU A 120 9.78 -12.07 17.26
N PHE A 121 10.72 -11.98 18.21
CA PHE A 121 10.65 -12.71 19.48
C PHE A 121 10.41 -14.22 19.31
N HIS A 122 11.05 -14.84 18.31
CA HIS A 122 10.89 -16.25 17.93
C HIS A 122 9.52 -16.63 17.32
N TYR A 123 8.64 -15.67 17.05
CA TYR A 123 7.38 -15.88 16.32
C TYR A 123 7.48 -15.35 14.89
N HIS A 124 6.98 -16.14 13.93
CA HIS A 124 6.78 -15.66 12.56
C HIS A 124 5.55 -14.75 12.51
N LEU A 125 5.75 -13.50 12.12
CA LEU A 125 4.64 -12.56 11.88
C LEU A 125 3.89 -12.88 10.57
N GLY A 126 4.46 -13.75 9.74
CA GLY A 126 3.83 -14.21 8.52
C GLY A 126 3.96 -13.25 7.33
N PRO A 127 3.42 -13.65 6.18
CA PRO A 127 3.58 -12.92 4.93
C PRO A 127 2.71 -11.66 4.85
N ILE A 128 1.81 -11.43 5.81
CA ILE A 128 0.88 -10.30 5.84
C ILE A 128 1.31 -9.25 6.86
N PHE A 129 1.53 -9.62 8.12
CA PHE A 129 1.86 -8.64 9.15
C PHE A 129 3.29 -8.10 9.02
N THR A 130 4.24 -8.90 8.53
CA THR A 130 5.61 -8.44 8.28
C THR A 130 5.65 -7.24 7.33
N PRO A 131 5.11 -7.31 6.10
CA PRO A 131 5.08 -6.15 5.21
C PRO A 131 4.25 -4.98 5.75
N MET A 132 3.17 -5.22 6.51
CA MET A 132 2.43 -4.14 7.18
C MET A 132 3.29 -3.35 8.15
N LEU A 133 4.17 -4.00 8.92
CA LEU A 133 5.10 -3.30 9.82
C LEU A 133 6.13 -2.47 9.06
N PHE A 134 6.53 -2.91 7.85
CA PHE A 134 7.46 -2.17 7.00
C PHE A 134 6.88 -0.87 6.44
N VAL A 135 5.56 -0.64 6.55
CA VAL A 135 4.95 0.68 6.29
C VAL A 135 5.53 1.73 7.23
N ILE A 136 5.82 1.40 8.49
CA ILE A 136 6.33 2.35 9.50
C ILE A 136 7.69 2.95 9.10
N PRO A 137 8.74 2.15 8.83
CA PRO A 137 10.01 2.70 8.37
C PRO A 137 9.88 3.36 7.00
N GLY A 138 9.07 2.82 6.08
CA GLY A 138 8.83 3.43 4.77
C GLY A 138 8.22 4.83 4.87
N ALA A 139 7.16 4.99 5.67
CA ALA A 139 6.52 6.29 5.89
C ALA A 139 7.46 7.25 6.62
N SER A 140 8.18 6.78 7.64
CA SER A 140 9.11 7.61 8.42
C SER A 140 10.23 8.16 7.55
N ILE A 141 10.90 7.30 6.77
CA ILE A 141 11.99 7.69 5.87
C ILE A 141 11.47 8.55 4.73
N GLY A 142 10.31 8.20 4.16
CA GLY A 142 9.70 8.95 3.08
C GLY A 142 9.29 10.37 3.49
N LEU A 143 8.63 10.53 4.64
CA LEU A 143 8.27 11.84 5.19
C LEU A 143 9.51 12.66 5.57
N PHE A 144 10.52 12.02 6.17
CA PHE A 144 11.78 12.68 6.51
C PHE A 144 12.50 13.18 5.25
N THR A 145 12.56 12.37 4.20
CA THR A 145 13.16 12.74 2.91
C THR A 145 12.38 13.87 2.24
N GLN A 146 11.04 13.79 2.24
CA GLN A 146 10.18 14.85 1.73
C GLN A 146 10.45 16.18 2.46
N PHE A 147 10.54 16.14 3.79
CA PHE A 147 10.84 17.30 4.62
C PHE A 147 12.20 17.93 4.27
N LEU A 148 13.25 17.12 4.14
CA LEU A 148 14.58 17.60 3.76
C LEU A 148 14.61 18.27 2.39
N LEU A 149 13.94 17.67 1.39
CA LEU A 149 13.90 18.21 0.03
C LEU A 149 13.04 19.47 -0.07
N SER A 150 11.95 19.53 0.70
CA SER A 150 11.06 20.70 0.71
C SER A 150 11.72 21.92 1.35
N ARG A 151 12.75 21.74 2.20
CA ARG A 151 13.56 22.84 2.77
C ARG A 151 14.61 23.40 1.81
N ARG A 152 14.93 22.71 0.71
CA ARG A 152 15.93 23.14 -0.28
C ARG A 152 15.34 23.96 -1.43
N LYS A 153 14.02 24.17 -1.42
CA LYS A 153 13.26 24.93 -2.40
C LYS A 153 12.90 26.29 -1.81
#